data_AF-A0A7I7QQG9-F1
#
_entry.id   AF-A0A7I7QQG9-F1
#
_cell.length_a   1.000
_cell.length_b   1.000
_cell.length_c   1.000
_cell.angle_alpha   90.00
_cell.angle_beta   90.00
_cell.angle_gamma   90.00
#
_symmetry.space_group_name_H-M   'P 1'
#
loop_
_entity.id
_entity.type
_entity.pdbx_description
1 polymer ?
#
loop_
_entity_poly.entity_id
_entity_poly.type
_entity_poly.pdbx_seq_one_letter_code
_entity_poly.pdbx_strand_id
1 'polypeptide(L)'
;MQPRNSRRMDLELHSDTSTEDSRGVAANMLALGALASMAIAYLQMFTVLGGTHYASKFENGELPAGVDGSAGELAAGSSIVAAVLALVAIAAALSRRVTKTVGVAAVLVVLAAGPYAILEFITWQLAF
;
A
#
# COMPACT_ATOMS: atom_id res chain seq x y z
N MET A 1 26.44 -34.08 -39.59
CA MET A 1 26.19 -34.09 -38.13
C MET A 1 26.58 -32.74 -37.54
N GLN A 2 25.63 -31.81 -37.40
CA GLN A 2 25.63 -30.73 -36.40
C GLN A 2 24.39 -29.83 -36.63
N PRO A 3 23.31 -30.02 -35.84
CA PRO A 3 22.42 -28.90 -35.54
C PRO A 3 21.94 -28.92 -34.07
N ARG A 4 22.69 -29.53 -33.14
CA ARG A 4 22.31 -29.58 -31.71
C ARG A 4 22.49 -28.24 -30.99
N ASN A 5 23.35 -27.36 -31.48
CA ASN A 5 23.70 -26.13 -30.77
C ASN A 5 22.65 -25.01 -30.96
N SER A 6 22.04 -24.92 -32.15
CA SER A 6 21.03 -23.90 -32.45
C SER A 6 19.76 -24.09 -31.61
N ARG A 7 19.22 -25.32 -31.56
CA ARG A 7 18.05 -25.61 -30.71
C ARG A 7 18.28 -25.34 -29.23
N ARG A 8 19.51 -25.55 -28.75
CA ARG A 8 19.83 -25.33 -27.33
C ARG A 8 19.87 -23.85 -27.00
N MET A 9 20.44 -23.05 -27.90
CA MET A 9 20.46 -21.59 -27.79
C MET A 9 19.05 -20.99 -27.83
N ASP A 10 18.17 -21.52 -28.70
CA ASP A 10 16.77 -21.08 -28.79
C ASP A 10 15.99 -21.40 -27.51
N LEU A 11 16.23 -22.57 -26.90
CA LEU A 11 15.61 -22.99 -25.65
C LEU A 11 16.04 -22.13 -24.46
N GLU A 12 17.33 -21.80 -24.37
CA GLU A 12 17.89 -20.95 -23.30
C GLU A 12 17.38 -19.50 -23.41
N LEU A 13 17.38 -18.94 -24.64
CA LEU A 13 16.84 -17.61 -24.89
C LEU A 13 15.34 -17.52 -24.57
N HIS A 14 14.57 -18.55 -24.92
CA HIS A 14 13.15 -18.61 -24.64
C HIS A 14 12.85 -18.75 -23.13
N SER A 15 13.67 -19.52 -22.39
CA SER A 15 13.51 -19.63 -20.94
C SER A 15 13.82 -18.33 -20.22
N ASP A 16 14.91 -17.64 -20.59
CA ASP A 16 15.32 -16.40 -19.92
C ASP A 16 14.28 -15.30 -20.12
N THR A 17 13.80 -15.11 -21.36
CA THR A 17 12.75 -14.13 -21.67
C THR A 17 11.45 -14.41 -20.91
N SER A 18 11.03 -15.67 -20.79
CA SER A 18 9.81 -16.04 -20.06
C SER A 18 9.87 -15.72 -18.55
N THR A 19 11.05 -15.90 -17.94
CA THR A 19 11.25 -15.63 -16.51
C THR A 19 11.34 -14.14 -16.22
N GLU A 20 11.97 -13.37 -17.11
CA GLU A 20 12.04 -11.90 -17.01
C GLU A 20 10.66 -11.26 -17.10
N ASP A 21 9.81 -11.72 -18.03
CA ASP A 21 8.45 -11.23 -18.19
C ASP A 21 7.58 -11.57 -16.98
N SER A 22 7.68 -12.80 -16.47
CA SER A 22 6.96 -13.23 -15.26
C SER A 22 7.31 -12.38 -14.03
N ARG A 23 8.60 -12.04 -13.86
CA ARG A 23 9.05 -11.14 -12.78
C ARG A 23 8.50 -9.72 -12.94
N GLY A 24 8.41 -9.23 -14.17
CA GLY A 24 7.82 -7.91 -14.48
C GLY A 24 6.33 -7.84 -14.15
N VAL A 25 5.55 -8.86 -14.52
CA VAL A 25 4.12 -8.94 -14.19
C VAL A 25 3.90 -8.97 -12.68
N ALA A 26 4.63 -9.82 -11.95
CA ALA A 26 4.51 -9.91 -10.50
C ALA A 26 4.89 -8.59 -9.80
N ALA A 27 5.93 -7.90 -10.26
CA ALA A 27 6.32 -6.60 -9.72
C ALA A 27 5.24 -5.54 -9.94
N ASN A 28 4.62 -5.50 -11.13
CA ASN A 28 3.52 -4.58 -11.42
C ASN A 28 2.29 -4.85 -10.54
N MET A 29 1.94 -6.13 -10.31
CA MET A 29 0.83 -6.48 -9.42
C MET A 29 1.08 -6.04 -7.98
N LEU A 30 2.30 -6.23 -7.46
CA LEU A 30 2.69 -5.74 -6.14
C LEU A 30 2.64 -4.22 -6.03
N ALA A 31 3.08 -3.51 -7.07
CA ALA A 31 3.00 -2.05 -7.13
C ALA A 31 1.55 -1.54 -7.12
N LEU A 32 0.65 -2.19 -7.86
CA LEU A 32 -0.78 -1.87 -7.82
C LEU A 32 -1.40 -2.20 -6.45
N GLY A 33 -1.02 -3.33 -5.86
CA GLY A 33 -1.42 -3.70 -4.51
C GLY A 33 -0.96 -2.68 -3.47
N ALA A 34 0.27 -2.14 -3.61
CA ALA A 34 0.76 -1.09 -2.73
C ALA A 34 -0.08 0.18 -2.81
N LEU A 35 -0.46 0.61 -4.01
CA LEU A 35 -1.35 1.77 -4.20
C LEU A 35 -2.73 1.52 -3.60
N ALA A 36 -3.30 0.34 -3.81
CA ALA A 36 -4.60 -0.02 -3.24
C ALA A 36 -4.56 -0.06 -1.70
N SER A 37 -3.54 -0.67 -1.12
CA SER A 37 -3.35 -0.70 0.34
C SER A 37 -3.19 0.70 0.92
N MET A 38 -2.44 1.58 0.26
CA MET A 38 -2.29 2.97 0.69
C MET A 38 -3.63 3.71 0.63
N ALA A 39 -4.42 3.51 -0.43
CA ALA A 39 -5.74 4.10 -0.54
C ALA A 39 -6.70 3.61 0.55
N ILE A 40 -6.65 2.32 0.91
CA ILE A 40 -7.43 1.75 2.01
C ILE A 40 -7.05 2.40 3.34
N ALA A 41 -5.75 2.59 3.60
CA ALA A 41 -5.28 3.26 4.80
C ALA A 41 -5.88 4.67 4.95
N TYR A 42 -5.87 5.45 3.87
CA TYR A 42 -6.51 6.76 3.84
C TYR A 42 -8.03 6.69 4.03
N LEU A 43 -8.71 5.74 3.39
CA LEU A 43 -10.15 5.58 3.53
C LEU A 43 -10.54 5.32 5.00
N GLN A 44 -9.83 4.41 5.68
CA GLN A 44 -10.06 4.09 7.09
C GLN A 44 -9.87 5.31 7.97
N MET A 45 -8.79 6.05 7.78
CA MET A 45 -8.53 7.30 8.49
C MET A 45 -9.64 8.35 8.27
N PHE A 46 -10.12 8.52 7.03
CA PHE A 46 -11.20 9.45 6.73
C PHE A 46 -12.56 9.03 7.33
N THR A 47 -12.78 7.75 7.65
CA THR A 47 -13.99 7.36 8.38
C THR A 47 -14.04 7.94 9.79
N VAL A 48 -12.88 8.09 10.45
CA VAL A 48 -12.76 8.73 11.77
C VAL A 48 -12.86 10.24 11.63
N LEU A 49 -12.04 10.84 10.77
CA LEU A 49 -12.01 12.30 10.58
C LEU A 49 -13.33 12.87 10.05
N GLY A 50 -14.08 12.09 9.28
CA GLY A 50 -15.40 12.47 8.77
C GLY A 50 -16.55 12.22 9.76
N GLY A 51 -16.29 11.56 10.89
CA GLY A 51 -17.30 11.25 11.89
C GLY A 51 -17.72 12.48 12.70
N THR A 52 -19.01 12.80 12.71
CA THR A 52 -19.55 13.97 13.45
C THR A 52 -19.30 13.88 14.96
N HIS A 53 -19.23 12.68 15.53
CA HIS A 53 -18.93 12.47 16.95
C HIS A 53 -17.45 12.71 17.28
N TYR A 54 -16.52 12.42 16.36
CA TYR A 54 -15.11 12.75 16.55
C TYR A 54 -14.84 14.25 16.42
N ALA A 55 -15.61 14.96 15.60
CA ALA A 55 -15.62 16.43 15.61
C ALA A 55 -16.08 16.98 16.97
N SER A 56 -17.16 16.42 17.54
CA SER A 56 -17.60 16.77 18.90
C SER A 56 -16.53 16.47 19.96
N LYS A 57 -15.80 15.35 19.84
CA LYS A 57 -14.68 15.02 20.73
C LYS A 57 -13.55 16.05 20.61
N PHE A 58 -13.24 16.51 19.40
CA PHE A 58 -12.24 17.54 19.19
C PHE A 58 -12.62 18.86 19.89
N GLU A 59 -13.89 19.25 19.84
CA GLU A 59 -14.38 20.49 20.44
C GLU A 59 -14.53 20.40 21.97
N ASN A 60 -15.01 19.26 22.48
CA ASN A 60 -15.42 19.11 23.88
C ASN A 60 -14.46 18.24 24.72
N GLY A 61 -13.45 17.64 24.10
CA GLY A 61 -12.47 16.74 24.74
C GLY A 61 -12.96 15.32 24.96
N GLU A 62 -14.27 15.07 24.91
CA GLU A 62 -14.88 13.76 25.19
C GLU A 62 -15.86 13.34 24.10
N LEU A 63 -15.99 12.02 23.90
CA LEU A 63 -17.01 11.48 22.99
C LEU A 63 -18.41 11.73 23.58
N PRO A 64 -19.42 12.02 22.73
CA PRO A 64 -20.80 12.17 23.20
C PRO A 64 -21.28 10.92 23.94
N ALA A 65 -22.10 11.11 24.97
CA ALA A 65 -22.65 10.01 25.75
C ALA A 65 -23.40 9.01 24.85
N GLY A 66 -23.07 7.72 24.99
CA GLY A 66 -23.68 6.62 24.23
C GLY A 66 -23.03 6.32 22.88
N VAL A 67 -21.95 7.03 22.49
CA VAL A 67 -21.15 6.69 21.31
C VAL A 67 -20.08 5.66 21.69
N ASP A 68 -20.01 4.56 20.93
CA ASP A 68 -18.94 3.57 21.03
C ASP A 68 -17.72 4.01 20.20
N GLY A 69 -16.59 4.23 20.87
CA GLY A 69 -15.33 4.64 20.25
C GLY A 69 -14.56 3.50 19.55
N SER A 70 -14.92 2.24 19.82
CA SER A 70 -14.17 1.05 19.37
C SER A 70 -14.01 0.97 17.85
N ALA A 71 -15.00 1.47 17.10
CA ALA A 71 -14.95 1.50 15.64
C ALA A 71 -13.84 2.44 15.11
N GLY A 72 -13.63 3.60 15.75
CA GLY A 72 -12.55 4.51 15.36
C GLY A 72 -11.19 4.03 15.82
N GLU A 73 -11.09 3.38 16.98
CA GLU A 73 -9.86 2.71 17.42
C GLU A 73 -9.44 1.62 16.44
N LEU A 74 -10.41 0.80 15.98
CA LEU A 74 -10.18 -0.23 14.98
C LEU A 74 -9.79 0.38 13.62
N ALA A 75 -10.44 1.47 13.21
CA ALA A 75 -10.12 2.16 11.96
C ALA A 75 -8.70 2.75 11.98
N ALA A 76 -8.29 3.40 13.06
CA ALA A 76 -6.94 3.93 13.25
C ALA A 76 -5.89 2.81 13.38
N GLY A 77 -6.21 1.72 14.07
CA GLY A 77 -5.30 0.58 14.16
C GLY A 77 -5.09 -0.11 12.80
N SER A 78 -6.17 -0.32 12.05
CA SER A 78 -6.13 -1.02 10.77
C SER A 78 -5.57 -0.18 9.63
N SER A 79 -5.70 1.16 9.67
CA SER A 79 -5.07 2.06 8.71
C SER A 79 -3.55 1.92 8.74
N ILE A 80 -2.94 1.88 9.93
CA ILE A 80 -1.49 1.67 10.09
C ILE A 80 -1.06 0.36 9.42
N VAL A 81 -1.80 -0.73 9.67
CA VAL A 81 -1.49 -2.03 9.06
C VAL A 81 -1.56 -1.94 7.54
N ALA A 82 -2.57 -1.29 6.98
CA ALA A 82 -2.71 -1.09 5.54
C ALA A 82 -1.57 -0.24 4.95
N ALA A 83 -1.16 0.84 5.63
CA ALA A 83 -0.03 1.67 5.21
C ALA A 83 1.31 0.91 5.25
N VAL A 84 1.53 0.10 6.28
CA VAL A 84 2.72 -0.77 6.36
C VAL A 84 2.72 -1.80 5.24
N LEU A 85 1.58 -2.43 4.94
CA LEU A 85 1.46 -3.37 3.82
C LEU A 85 1.75 -2.68 2.47
N ALA A 86 1.35 -1.43 2.30
CA ALA A 86 1.69 -0.66 1.10
C ALA A 86 3.21 -0.50 0.93
N LEU A 87 3.91 -0.13 2.01
CA LEU A 87 5.37 0.02 2.02
C LEU A 87 6.11 -1.30 1.79
N VAL A 88 5.62 -2.40 2.38
CA VAL A 88 6.21 -3.73 2.18
C VAL A 88 5.98 -4.20 0.75
N ALA A 89 4.77 -4.02 0.21
CA ALA A 89 4.45 -4.41 -1.16
C ALA A 89 5.29 -3.65 -2.19
N ILE A 90 5.52 -2.35 -1.98
CA ILE A 90 6.33 -1.56 -2.90
C ILE A 90 7.83 -1.88 -2.81
N ALA A 91 8.34 -2.16 -1.60
CA ALA A 91 9.70 -2.64 -1.42
C ALA A 91 9.90 -4.00 -2.13
N ALA A 92 8.94 -4.92 -1.97
CA ALA A 92 8.97 -6.22 -2.65
C ALA A 92 8.87 -6.10 -4.18
N ALA A 93 8.09 -5.14 -4.69
CA ALA A 93 8.01 -4.84 -6.13
C ALA A 93 9.37 -4.38 -6.67
N LEU A 94 10.01 -3.43 -5.98
CA LEU A 94 11.33 -2.89 -6.34
C LEU A 94 12.43 -3.97 -6.31
N SER A 95 12.40 -4.87 -5.32
CA SER A 95 13.36 -5.99 -5.24
C SER A 95 13.21 -7.01 -6.37
N ARG A 96 12.03 -7.10 -7.00
CA ARG A 96 11.78 -8.03 -8.11
C ARG A 96 12.20 -7.45 -9.45
N ARG A 97 11.73 -6.26 -9.80
CA ARG A 97 12.06 -5.57 -11.07
C ARG A 97 11.64 -4.11 -11.02
N VAL A 98 12.53 -3.21 -11.43
CA VAL A 98 12.20 -1.80 -11.59
C VAL A 98 11.61 -1.57 -12.98
N THR A 99 10.28 -1.53 -13.06
CA THR A 99 9.53 -1.11 -14.26
C THR A 99 9.10 0.36 -14.11
N LYS A 100 8.65 1.00 -15.19
CA LYS A 100 8.08 2.36 -15.11
C LYS A 100 6.91 2.43 -14.13
N THR A 101 6.02 1.43 -14.16
CA THR A 101 4.86 1.35 -13.26
C THR A 101 5.28 1.25 -11.81
N VAL A 102 6.26 0.38 -11.50
CA VAL A 102 6.80 0.22 -10.13
C VAL A 102 7.45 1.52 -9.66
N GLY A 103 8.24 2.18 -10.51
CA GLY A 103 8.87 3.47 -10.18
C GLY A 103 7.84 4.55 -9.86
N VAL A 104 6.82 4.71 -10.70
CA VAL A 104 5.73 5.68 -10.46
C VAL A 104 4.99 5.35 -9.17
N ALA A 105 4.61 4.08 -8.96
CA ALA A 105 3.92 3.66 -7.74
C ALA A 105 4.77 3.92 -6.49
N ALA A 106 6.08 3.67 -6.55
CA ALA A 106 6.99 3.93 -5.43
C ALA A 106 7.04 5.41 -5.06
N VAL A 107 7.17 6.28 -6.06
CA VAL A 107 7.14 7.73 -5.83
C VAL A 107 5.80 8.15 -5.21
N LEU A 108 4.68 7.64 -5.74
CA LEU A 108 3.35 7.96 -5.21
C LEU A 108 3.15 7.49 -3.77
N VAL A 109 3.52 6.25 -3.44
CA VAL A 109 3.40 5.70 -2.08
C VAL A 109 4.26 6.50 -1.10
N VAL A 110 5.50 6.84 -1.46
CA VAL A 110 6.39 7.63 -0.61
C VAL A 110 5.88 9.06 -0.41
N LEU A 111 5.41 9.71 -1.49
CA LEU A 111 4.80 11.04 -1.39
C LEU A 111 3.53 11.02 -0.54
N ALA A 112 2.73 9.96 -0.63
CA ALA A 112 1.52 9.80 0.17
C ALA A 112 1.80 9.46 1.64
N ALA A 113 2.95 8.87 1.97
CA ALA A 113 3.28 8.47 3.34
C ALA A 113 3.46 9.67 4.29
N GLY A 114 4.01 10.79 3.81
CA GLY A 114 4.22 12.00 4.61
C GLY A 114 2.89 12.60 5.12
N PRO A 115 1.96 12.99 4.23
CA PRO A 115 0.65 13.49 4.64
C PRO A 115 -0.15 12.46 5.42
N TYR A 116 0.00 11.16 5.08
CA TYR A 116 -0.65 10.07 5.82
C TYR A 116 -0.23 10.07 7.29
N ALA A 117 1.07 10.14 7.57
CA ALA A 117 1.56 10.12 8.95
C ALA A 117 1.02 11.28 9.80
N ILE A 118 0.88 12.47 9.20
CA ILE A 118 0.31 13.65 9.88
C ILE A 118 -1.16 13.42 10.21
N LEU A 119 -1.95 12.96 9.23
CA LEU A 119 -3.38 12.76 9.41
C LEU A 119 -3.68 11.57 10.32
N GLU A 120 -2.87 10.52 10.26
CA GLU A 120 -2.95 9.36 11.15
C GLU A 120 -2.68 9.79 12.60
N PHE A 121 -1.70 10.66 12.85
CA PHE A 121 -1.47 11.21 14.18
C PHE A 121 -2.69 11.95 14.73
N ILE A 122 -3.33 12.80 13.92
CA ILE A 122 -4.58 13.49 14.31
C ILE A 122 -5.68 12.47 14.58
N THR A 123 -5.80 11.46 13.73
CA THR A 123 -6.79 10.39 13.86
C THR A 123 -6.61 9.63 15.17
N TRP A 124 -5.38 9.35 15.58
CA TRP A 124 -5.07 8.73 16.86
C TRP A 124 -5.50 9.57 18.06
N GLN A 125 -5.30 10.89 18.01
CA GLN A 125 -5.75 11.80 19.09
C GLN A 125 -7.28 11.88 19.22
N LEU A 126 -8.01 11.52 18.14
CA LEU A 126 -9.47 11.51 18.14
C LEU A 126 -10.03 10.13 18.48
N ALA A 127 -9.38 9.06 18.02
CA ALA A 127 -9.79 7.69 18.28
C ALA A 127 -9.61 7.32 19.76
N PHE A 128 -8.50 7.73 20.38
CA PHE A 128 -8.16 7.51 21.78
C PHE A 128 -8.29 8.80 22.60
#